data_AF-A0A4U7KSG1-F1
#
_entry.id   AF-A0A4U7KSG1-F1
#
_cell.length_a   1.000
_cell.length_b   1.000
_cell.length_c   1.000
_cell.angle_alpha   90.00
_cell.angle_beta   90.00
_cell.angle_gamma   90.00
#
_symmetry.space_group_name_H-M   'P 1'
#
loop_
_entity.id
_entity.type
_entity.pdbx_description
1 polymer ?
#
loop_
_entity_poly.entity_id
_entity_poly.type
_entity_poly.pdbx_seq_one_letter_code
_entity_poly.pdbx_strand_id
1 'polypeptide(L)'
;MSSSSESDWKRLIRFVAVEDGKEHFGQPVDDKADIGLLASKGNKIQAYEIVGDNVPFNGWVDIDTVYTVKKLSAPIRRDQAGGSIRLLGANFKRHIEEAGIAKPKEPVLMIVPRTALAGPGDIPIPPFVHKGKDQLDYESELAVIIGKDARDVPREKAFDYVLGDWIFNVQDAISFLSNGTTLEAGTVIQMGTPSGVGWFKDPKGLIKDGDTFSALEKGAVEFTWPNSGLAAS
;
A
#
# COMPACT_ATOMS: atom_id res chain seq x y z
N MET A 1 7.21 24.52 -30.84
CA MET A 1 6.15 23.92 -30.01
C MET A 1 6.80 22.74 -29.32
N SER A 2 7.13 22.88 -28.04
CA SER A 2 7.79 21.82 -27.26
C SER A 2 6.78 20.72 -27.01
N SER A 3 7.04 19.49 -27.47
CA SER A 3 6.28 18.32 -27.07
C SER A 3 6.68 17.98 -25.64
N SER A 4 5.89 18.39 -24.65
CA SER A 4 5.96 17.80 -23.31
C SER A 4 5.72 16.30 -23.47
N SER A 5 6.71 15.49 -23.13
CA SER A 5 6.57 14.04 -23.18
C SER A 5 5.72 13.61 -22.00
N GLU A 6 4.41 13.56 -22.19
CA GLU A 6 3.48 12.95 -21.25
C GLU A 6 3.85 11.47 -21.11
N SER A 7 4.29 11.08 -19.92
CA SER A 7 4.62 9.68 -19.61
C SER A 7 3.81 9.21 -18.42
N ASP A 8 3.36 7.96 -18.49
CA ASP A 8 2.75 7.29 -17.34
C ASP A 8 3.69 7.38 -16.13
N TRP A 9 3.11 7.62 -14.96
CA TRP A 9 3.86 7.55 -13.72
C TRP A 9 4.24 6.10 -13.40
N LYS A 10 5.39 5.94 -12.75
CA LYS A 10 5.98 4.65 -12.36
C LYS A 10 6.10 4.50 -10.85
N ARG A 11 6.21 5.62 -10.13
CA ARG A 11 6.25 5.67 -8.67
C ARG A 11 5.32 6.76 -8.21
N LEU A 12 4.39 6.42 -7.34
CA LEU A 12 3.36 7.29 -6.83
C LEU A 12 3.68 7.67 -5.40
N ILE A 13 3.64 8.96 -5.12
CA ILE A 13 3.50 9.48 -3.76
C ILE A 13 2.35 10.46 -3.72
N ARG A 14 1.68 10.53 -2.58
CA ARG A 14 0.74 11.60 -2.26
C ARG A 14 1.31 12.39 -1.10
N PHE A 15 1.30 13.71 -1.19
CA PHE A 15 1.98 14.56 -0.22
C PHE A 15 1.37 15.94 -0.11
N VAL A 16 1.60 16.59 1.03
CA VAL A 16 1.43 18.04 1.17
C VAL A 16 2.71 18.73 0.68
N ALA A 17 2.61 19.71 -0.21
CA ALA A 17 3.75 20.47 -0.73
C ALA A 17 4.19 21.59 0.23
N VAL A 18 5.48 21.94 0.19
CA VAL A 18 6.01 23.11 0.93
C VAL A 18 5.55 24.41 0.26
N GLU A 19 5.51 24.41 -1.07
CA GLU A 19 5.34 25.58 -1.93
C GLU A 19 3.98 26.25 -1.75
N ASP A 20 2.90 25.48 -1.69
CA ASP A 20 1.54 26.00 -1.59
C ASP A 20 0.73 25.42 -0.42
N GLY A 21 1.28 24.46 0.32
CA GLY A 21 0.61 23.81 1.43
C GLY A 21 -0.56 22.91 1.04
N LYS A 22 -0.74 22.58 -0.24
CA LYS A 22 -1.82 21.73 -0.75
C LYS A 22 -1.38 20.29 -0.91
N GLU A 23 -2.35 19.40 -1.03
CA GLU A 23 -2.09 18.00 -1.35
C GLU A 23 -1.94 17.80 -2.86
N HIS A 24 -0.89 17.08 -3.25
CA HIS A 24 -0.59 16.69 -4.63
C HIS A 24 -0.35 15.18 -4.70
N PHE A 25 -0.54 14.64 -5.90
CA PHE A 25 0.05 13.38 -6.29
C PHE A 25 1.31 13.68 -7.10
N GLY A 26 2.33 12.86 -6.97
CA GLY A 26 3.55 13.06 -7.71
C GLY A 26 4.41 11.83 -7.83
N GLN A 27 5.42 11.94 -8.68
CA GLN A 27 6.47 10.96 -8.84
C GLN A 27 7.78 11.51 -8.26
N PRO A 28 8.47 10.77 -7.37
CA PRO A 28 9.77 11.20 -6.89
C PRO A 28 10.74 11.52 -8.02
N VAL A 29 11.47 12.63 -7.90
CA VAL A 29 12.49 13.03 -8.89
C VAL A 29 13.65 12.03 -8.91
N ASP A 30 14.07 11.56 -7.73
CA ASP A 30 15.00 10.44 -7.61
C ASP A 30 14.22 9.12 -7.67
N ASP A 31 14.26 8.46 -8.83
CA ASP A 31 13.54 7.22 -9.11
C ASP A 31 14.04 6.02 -8.30
N LYS A 32 15.21 6.12 -7.66
CA LYS A 32 15.84 5.05 -6.86
C LYS A 32 15.80 5.34 -5.36
N ALA A 33 15.44 6.55 -4.95
CA ALA A 33 15.35 6.91 -3.54
C ALA A 33 14.28 6.09 -2.81
N ASP A 34 14.65 5.62 -1.61
CA ASP A 34 13.70 5.12 -0.63
C ASP A 34 13.02 6.31 0.06
N ILE A 35 11.81 6.63 -0.40
CA ILE A 35 11.08 7.81 0.04
C ILE A 35 10.66 7.70 1.51
N GLY A 36 10.34 6.50 1.99
CA GLY A 36 10.01 6.25 3.39
C GLY A 36 11.21 6.51 4.29
N LEU A 37 12.40 6.04 3.90
CA LEU A 37 13.64 6.27 4.65
C LEU A 37 14.10 7.73 4.60
N LEU A 38 13.91 8.42 3.47
CA LEU A 38 14.22 9.85 3.39
C LEU A 38 13.30 10.65 4.32
N ALA A 39 12.00 10.34 4.30
CA ALA A 39 11.02 11.03 5.14
C ALA A 39 11.28 10.80 6.64
N SER A 40 11.60 9.57 7.05
CA SER A 40 11.88 9.25 8.46
C SER A 40 13.14 9.94 9.00
N LYS A 41 14.08 10.31 8.13
CA LYS A 41 15.29 11.07 8.47
C LYS A 41 15.12 12.58 8.34
N GLY A 42 13.96 13.07 7.92
CA GLY A 42 13.73 14.50 7.64
C GLY A 42 14.53 15.02 6.44
N ASN A 43 14.94 14.13 5.53
CA ASN A 43 15.66 14.51 4.33
C ASN A 43 14.70 15.17 3.32
N LYS A 44 15.25 16.09 2.51
CA LYS A 44 14.50 16.72 1.43
C LYS A 44 14.08 15.66 0.40
N ILE A 45 12.80 15.67 0.03
CA ILE A 45 12.24 14.87 -1.06
C ILE A 45 11.62 15.85 -2.06
N GLN A 46 11.86 15.60 -3.34
CA GLN A 46 11.23 16.34 -4.44
C GLN A 46 10.44 15.38 -5.33
N ALA A 47 9.34 15.85 -5.89
CA ALA A 47 8.52 15.08 -6.80
C ALA A 47 8.01 15.95 -7.96
N TYR A 48 7.97 15.36 -9.14
CA TYR A 48 7.20 15.86 -10.28
C TYR A 48 5.71 15.71 -9.99
N GLU A 49 4.89 16.66 -10.42
CA GLU A 49 3.44 16.56 -10.26
C GLU A 49 2.87 15.45 -11.16
N ILE A 50 1.85 14.74 -10.68
CA ILE A 50 1.01 13.88 -11.51
C ILE A 50 -0.34 14.58 -11.69
N VAL A 51 -0.70 14.84 -12.94
CA VAL A 51 -1.92 15.56 -13.34
C VAL A 51 -2.83 14.66 -14.18
N GLY A 52 -4.11 14.98 -14.25
CA GLY A 52 -5.11 14.24 -15.05
C GLY A 52 -6.51 14.29 -14.46
N ASP A 53 -7.46 13.64 -15.12
CA ASP A 53 -8.89 13.72 -14.78
C ASP A 53 -9.27 12.87 -13.56
N ASN A 54 -8.52 11.81 -13.24
CA ASN A 54 -8.79 10.93 -12.10
C ASN A 54 -7.50 10.40 -11.47
N VAL A 55 -6.65 11.31 -11.01
CA VAL A 55 -5.36 10.96 -10.39
C VAL A 55 -5.58 10.16 -9.09
N PRO A 56 -4.88 9.03 -8.87
CA PRO A 56 -3.75 8.52 -9.67
C PRO A 56 -4.12 7.53 -10.78
N PHE A 57 -5.37 7.06 -10.86
CA PHE A 57 -5.77 5.98 -11.78
C PHE A 57 -5.83 6.41 -13.25
N ASN A 58 -5.99 7.70 -13.53
CA ASN A 58 -5.86 8.30 -14.85
C ASN A 58 -5.08 9.61 -14.73
N GLY A 59 -3.77 9.53 -14.90
CA GLY A 59 -2.87 10.69 -14.86
C GLY A 59 -1.48 10.39 -15.39
N TRP A 60 -0.76 11.45 -15.74
CA TRP A 60 0.60 11.41 -16.29
C TRP A 60 1.50 12.37 -15.52
N VAL A 61 2.82 12.18 -15.67
CA VAL A 61 3.81 13.02 -14.99
C VAL A 61 3.98 14.34 -15.75
N ASP A 62 3.77 15.46 -15.06
CA ASP A 62 4.22 16.78 -15.50
C ASP A 62 5.64 17.04 -14.98
N ILE A 63 6.61 16.89 -15.88
CA ILE A 63 8.04 17.03 -15.54
C ILE A 63 8.47 18.49 -15.34
N ASP A 64 7.67 19.44 -15.79
CA ASP A 64 7.98 20.87 -15.69
C ASP A 64 7.58 21.43 -14.31
N THR A 65 6.69 20.72 -13.60
CA THR A 65 6.21 21.10 -12.26
C THR A 65 6.84 20.23 -11.18
N VAL A 66 7.66 20.84 -10.32
CA VAL A 66 8.36 20.15 -9.22
C VAL A 66 7.97 20.76 -7.87
N TYR A 67 7.59 19.88 -6.94
CA TYR A 67 7.28 20.24 -5.55
C TYR A 67 8.28 19.64 -4.57
N THR A 68 8.43 20.31 -3.43
CA THR A 68 9.13 19.80 -2.25
C THR A 68 8.11 19.18 -1.30
N VAL A 69 8.34 17.92 -0.94
CA VAL A 69 7.45 17.19 -0.03
C VAL A 69 7.59 17.75 1.39
N LYS A 70 6.50 18.30 1.94
CA LYS A 70 6.41 18.71 3.35
C LYS A 70 6.01 17.54 4.24
N LYS A 71 5.03 16.74 3.81
CA LYS A 71 4.51 15.59 4.55
C LYS A 71 3.96 14.55 3.58
N LEU A 72 4.32 13.29 3.76
CA LEU A 72 3.72 12.18 3.03
C LEU A 72 2.31 11.88 3.55
N SER A 73 1.42 11.53 2.62
CA SER A 73 0.07 11.03 2.86
C SER A 73 -0.05 9.59 2.38
N ALA A 74 -1.16 8.90 2.70
CA ALA A 74 -1.44 7.59 2.09
C ALA A 74 -1.46 7.69 0.56
N PRO A 75 -0.97 6.71 -0.21
CA PRO A 75 -0.86 6.80 -1.68
C PRO A 75 -2.17 7.12 -2.41
N ILE A 76 -3.31 6.72 -1.83
CA ILE A 76 -4.65 7.08 -2.29
C ILE A 76 -5.45 7.74 -1.16
N ARG A 77 -6.49 8.49 -1.52
CA ARG A 77 -7.43 9.06 -0.55
C ARG A 77 -8.44 8.03 -0.07
N ARG A 78 -9.10 8.30 1.07
CA ARG A 78 -10.14 7.42 1.63
C ARG A 78 -11.35 7.25 0.72
N ASP A 79 -11.75 8.30 0.00
CA ASP A 79 -12.82 8.28 -1.00
C ASP A 79 -12.43 7.54 -2.28
N GLN A 80 -11.13 7.33 -2.50
CA GLN A 80 -10.58 6.57 -3.62
C GLN A 80 -10.29 5.10 -3.27
N ALA A 81 -10.40 4.71 -2.00
CA ALA A 81 -10.26 3.31 -1.60
C ALA A 81 -11.52 2.52 -1.96
N GLY A 82 -11.52 1.91 -3.15
CA GLY A 82 -12.63 1.18 -3.76
C GLY A 82 -13.27 0.16 -2.81
N GLY A 83 -14.49 0.46 -2.37
CA GLY A 83 -15.25 -0.28 -1.37
C GLY A 83 -14.61 -0.39 0.03
N SER A 84 -13.55 -1.20 0.13
CA SER A 84 -12.92 -1.64 1.39
C SER A 84 -11.46 -2.01 1.19
N ILE A 85 -10.72 -2.12 2.29
CA ILE A 85 -9.40 -2.75 2.31
C ILE A 85 -9.60 -4.26 2.57
N ARG A 86 -8.89 -5.10 1.81
CA ARG A 86 -8.91 -6.57 1.90
C ARG A 86 -7.60 -7.02 2.53
N LEU A 87 -7.64 -7.80 3.60
CA LEU A 87 -6.45 -8.25 4.30
C LEU A 87 -6.40 -9.78 4.25
N LEU A 88 -5.26 -10.34 3.83
CA LEU A 88 -5.01 -11.78 3.82
C LEU A 88 -4.35 -12.22 5.13
N GLY A 89 -5.14 -12.84 6.00
CA GLY A 89 -4.64 -13.42 7.24
C GLY A 89 -3.80 -14.68 6.97
N ALA A 90 -2.82 -14.94 7.86
CA ALA A 90 -2.04 -16.18 7.85
C ALA A 90 -1.36 -16.49 6.49
N ASN A 91 -0.92 -15.45 5.76
CA ASN A 91 -0.39 -15.61 4.40
C ASN A 91 1.15 -15.80 4.34
N PHE A 92 1.83 -15.98 5.47
CA PHE A 92 3.28 -16.22 5.54
C PHE A 92 3.58 -17.52 6.28
N LYS A 93 4.44 -18.39 5.72
CA LYS A 93 4.74 -19.71 6.31
C LYS A 93 5.37 -19.58 7.70
N ARG A 94 6.39 -18.73 7.86
CA ARG A 94 7.01 -18.50 9.18
C ARG A 94 6.05 -17.88 10.18
N HIS A 95 5.12 -17.04 9.73
CA HIS A 95 4.15 -16.42 10.62
C HIS A 95 3.13 -17.44 11.14
N ILE A 96 2.66 -18.36 10.28
CA ILE A 96 1.77 -19.45 10.75
C ILE A 96 2.49 -20.44 11.67
N GLU A 97 3.79 -20.67 11.46
CA GLU A 97 4.65 -21.47 12.35
C GLU A 97 4.80 -20.80 13.71
N GLU A 98 5.11 -19.50 13.74
CA GLU A 98 5.20 -18.67 14.95
C GLU A 98 3.88 -18.65 15.73
N ALA A 99 2.75 -18.53 15.03
CA ALA A 99 1.42 -18.49 15.63
C ALA A 99 0.87 -19.88 16.00
N GLY A 100 1.54 -20.97 15.60
CA GLY A 100 1.06 -22.34 15.80
C GLY A 100 -0.26 -22.65 15.08
N ILE A 101 -0.55 -21.97 13.96
CA ILE A 101 -1.79 -22.15 13.18
C ILE A 101 -1.53 -23.02 11.95
N ALA A 102 -2.53 -23.81 11.57
CA ALA A 102 -2.43 -24.70 10.41
C ALA A 102 -2.36 -23.88 9.11
N LYS A 103 -1.59 -24.40 8.13
CA LYS A 103 -1.52 -23.80 6.79
C LYS A 103 -2.93 -23.72 6.19
N PRO A 104 -3.41 -22.52 5.81
CA PRO A 104 -4.70 -22.39 5.16
C PRO A 104 -4.70 -23.06 3.78
N LYS A 105 -5.84 -23.66 3.40
CA LYS A 105 -6.04 -24.24 2.07
C LYS A 105 -6.48 -23.21 1.03
N GLU A 106 -7.12 -22.14 1.49
CA GLU A 106 -7.62 -21.03 0.68
C GLU A 106 -7.31 -19.70 1.39
N PRO A 107 -7.25 -18.56 0.67
CA PRO A 107 -7.00 -17.26 1.28
C PRO A 107 -7.99 -16.92 2.42
N VAL A 108 -7.46 -16.55 3.58
CA VAL A 108 -8.26 -16.11 4.73
C VAL A 108 -8.49 -14.61 4.62
N LEU A 109 -9.71 -14.22 4.25
CA LEU A 109 -10.05 -12.82 4.01
C LEU A 109 -10.61 -12.14 5.26
N MET A 110 -10.01 -11.00 5.62
CA MET A 110 -10.58 -10.01 6.52
C MET A 110 -10.90 -8.73 5.75
N ILE A 111 -12.00 -8.07 6.09
CA ILE A 111 -12.42 -6.80 5.48
C ILE A 111 -12.17 -5.68 6.49
N VAL A 112 -11.35 -4.71 6.10
CA VAL A 112 -11.04 -3.53 6.89
C VAL A 112 -11.78 -2.33 6.25
N PRO A 113 -12.51 -1.52 7.05
CA PRO A 113 -13.23 -0.38 6.51
C PRO A 113 -12.24 0.67 5.98
N ARG A 114 -12.57 1.31 4.85
CA ARG A 114 -11.71 2.36 4.24
C ARG A 114 -11.42 3.54 5.17
N THR A 115 -12.25 3.74 6.21
CA THR A 115 -12.05 4.77 7.23
C THR A 115 -10.83 4.51 8.12
N ALA A 116 -10.31 3.28 8.14
CA ALA A 116 -9.06 2.92 8.82
C ALA A 116 -7.80 3.34 8.04
N LEU A 117 -7.91 3.68 6.74
CA LEU A 117 -6.77 4.13 5.95
C LEU A 117 -6.18 5.42 6.54
N ALA A 118 -4.88 5.39 6.79
CA ALA A 118 -4.09 6.53 7.28
C ALA A 118 -2.75 6.60 6.54
N GLY A 119 -2.19 7.80 6.48
CA GLY A 119 -0.82 8.01 5.98
C GLY A 119 0.22 7.93 7.11
N PRO A 120 1.51 8.08 6.80
CA PRO A 120 2.56 8.13 7.81
C PRO A 120 2.32 9.25 8.83
N GLY A 121 2.55 8.96 10.11
CA GLY A 121 2.43 9.91 11.22
C GLY A 121 1.76 9.31 12.44
N ASP A 122 1.25 10.18 13.31
CA ASP A 122 0.65 9.79 14.58
C ASP A 122 -0.63 8.95 14.37
N ILE A 123 -0.72 7.83 15.10
CA ILE A 123 -1.89 6.95 15.11
C ILE A 123 -2.66 7.20 16.41
N PRO A 124 -3.83 7.86 16.38
CA PRO A 124 -4.61 8.06 17.59
C PRO A 124 -5.20 6.71 18.06
N ILE A 125 -4.82 6.29 19.26
CA ILE A 125 -5.32 5.05 19.86
C ILE A 125 -6.47 5.38 20.82
N PRO A 126 -7.70 4.91 20.55
CA PRO A 126 -8.81 5.13 21.47
C PRO A 126 -8.54 4.51 22.85
N PRO A 127 -8.86 5.19 23.97
CA PRO A 127 -8.56 4.69 25.32
C PRO A 127 -9.12 3.29 25.63
N PHE A 128 -10.23 2.90 24.98
CA PHE A 128 -10.85 1.59 25.17
C PHE A 128 -10.02 0.44 24.58
N VAL A 129 -9.04 0.72 23.71
CA VAL A 129 -8.18 -0.32 23.11
C VAL A 129 -7.34 -1.00 24.18
N HIS A 130 -6.88 -0.30 25.21
CA HIS A 130 -6.07 -0.91 26.25
C HIS A 130 -6.92 -1.57 27.36
N LYS A 131 -8.09 -1.05 27.76
CA LYS A 131 -8.98 -1.67 28.80
C LYS A 131 -8.23 -2.32 30.00
N GLY A 132 -7.13 -1.72 30.45
CA GLY A 132 -6.30 -2.22 31.56
C GLY A 132 -5.29 -3.33 31.23
N LYS A 133 -5.05 -3.64 29.95
CA LYS A 133 -4.02 -4.56 29.45
C LYS A 133 -3.43 -4.07 28.13
N ASP A 134 -2.12 -4.03 28.02
CA ASP A 134 -1.48 -3.79 26.73
C ASP A 134 -1.80 -4.95 25.77
N GLN A 135 -2.30 -4.60 24.58
CA GLN A 135 -2.68 -5.55 23.54
C GLN A 135 -2.54 -4.99 22.11
N LEU A 136 -2.01 -3.77 21.98
CA LEU A 136 -1.78 -3.17 20.68
C LEU A 136 -0.54 -3.78 20.05
N ASP A 137 -0.65 -4.18 18.79
CA ASP A 137 0.40 -4.88 18.06
C ASP A 137 0.59 -4.26 16.67
N TYR A 138 1.67 -4.66 15.99
CA TYR A 138 1.99 -4.26 14.62
C TYR A 138 2.03 -5.46 13.68
N GLU A 139 1.57 -5.20 12.46
CA GLU A 139 1.74 -6.08 11.31
C GLU A 139 2.22 -5.22 10.13
N SER A 140 3.31 -5.63 9.50
CA SER A 140 3.89 -4.92 8.36
C SER A 140 3.63 -5.73 7.11
N GLU A 141 2.81 -5.20 6.22
CA GLU A 141 2.32 -5.93 5.05
C GLU A 141 2.65 -5.19 3.76
N LEU A 142 2.90 -5.95 2.68
CA LEU A 142 2.83 -5.38 1.34
C LEU A 142 1.37 -5.07 1.01
N ALA A 143 1.12 -3.86 0.51
CA ALA A 143 -0.19 -3.46 -0.01
C ALA A 143 -0.17 -3.41 -1.54
N VAL A 144 -1.18 -4.01 -2.17
CA VAL A 144 -1.46 -3.92 -3.61
C VAL A 144 -2.68 -3.04 -3.81
N ILE A 145 -2.59 -2.02 -4.66
CA ILE A 145 -3.71 -1.15 -5.00
C ILE A 145 -4.22 -1.53 -6.39
N ILE A 146 -5.50 -1.87 -6.49
CA ILE A 146 -6.13 -2.24 -7.75
C ILE A 146 -6.29 -1.00 -8.63
N GLY A 147 -5.68 -0.97 -9.81
CA GLY A 147 -5.71 0.21 -10.69
C GLY A 147 -7.00 0.40 -11.49
N LYS A 148 -7.77 -0.68 -11.67
CA LYS A 148 -9.01 -0.71 -12.47
C LYS A 148 -9.96 -1.77 -11.94
N ASP A 149 -11.24 -1.61 -12.19
CA ASP A 149 -12.23 -2.62 -11.79
C ASP A 149 -11.85 -4.01 -12.32
N ALA A 150 -11.85 -4.98 -11.41
CA ALA A 150 -11.42 -6.35 -11.66
C ALA A 150 -12.47 -7.31 -11.10
N ARG A 151 -12.97 -8.21 -11.96
CA ARG A 151 -13.97 -9.22 -11.60
C ARG A 151 -13.64 -10.53 -12.31
N ASP A 152 -13.77 -11.63 -11.57
CA ASP A 152 -13.57 -12.99 -12.04
C ASP A 152 -12.24 -13.14 -12.83
N VAL A 153 -11.16 -12.53 -12.30
CA VAL A 153 -9.86 -12.46 -12.99
C VAL A 153 -9.17 -13.82 -12.93
N PRO A 154 -8.84 -14.45 -14.07
CA PRO A 154 -8.02 -15.65 -14.08
C PRO A 154 -6.63 -15.38 -13.51
N ARG A 155 -6.08 -16.33 -12.76
CA ARG A 155 -4.77 -16.21 -12.09
C ARG A 155 -3.67 -15.76 -13.04
N GLU A 156 -3.60 -16.31 -14.24
CA GLU A 156 -2.61 -16.00 -15.27
C GLU A 156 -2.74 -14.58 -15.86
N LYS A 157 -3.89 -13.93 -15.68
CA LYS A 157 -4.12 -12.53 -16.08
C LYS A 157 -3.89 -11.54 -14.94
N ALA A 158 -3.69 -12.04 -13.73
CA ALA A 158 -3.37 -11.21 -12.58
C ALA A 158 -1.86 -10.89 -12.55
N PHE A 159 -1.54 -9.75 -11.93
CA PHE A 159 -0.17 -9.28 -11.75
C PHE A 159 0.66 -10.29 -10.95
N ASP A 160 1.82 -10.69 -11.50
CA ASP A 160 2.73 -11.60 -10.82
C ASP A 160 3.72 -10.85 -9.94
N TYR A 161 3.68 -11.15 -8.65
CA TYR A 161 4.67 -10.70 -7.68
C TYR A 161 4.75 -11.73 -6.58
N VAL A 162 5.98 -12.11 -6.24
CA VAL A 162 6.27 -13.11 -5.22
C VAL A 162 7.29 -12.51 -4.28
N LEU A 163 6.83 -12.10 -3.09
CA LEU A 163 7.72 -11.86 -1.97
C LEU A 163 7.94 -13.19 -1.24
N GLY A 164 9.19 -13.44 -0.84
CA GLY A 164 9.57 -14.72 -0.24
C GLY A 164 8.70 -15.09 0.97
N ASP A 165 8.38 -16.37 1.06
CA ASP A 165 7.64 -17.03 2.15
C ASP A 165 6.11 -16.87 2.19
N TRP A 166 5.50 -16.24 1.16
CA TRP A 166 4.05 -16.25 1.00
C TRP A 166 3.46 -17.65 0.76
N ILE A 167 2.22 -17.83 1.22
CA ILE A 167 1.39 -19.00 0.94
C ILE A 167 0.60 -18.80 -0.35
N PHE A 168 0.00 -17.61 -0.51
CA PHE A 168 -0.71 -17.15 -1.69
C PHE A 168 -0.03 -15.88 -2.22
N ASN A 169 0.38 -15.88 -3.49
CA ASN A 169 1.01 -14.73 -4.13
C ASN A 169 -0.04 -13.69 -4.58
N VAL A 170 0.40 -12.60 -5.21
CA VAL A 170 -0.52 -11.54 -5.68
C VAL A 170 -1.50 -12.04 -6.75
N GLN A 171 -1.09 -12.99 -7.60
CA GLN A 171 -2.00 -13.60 -8.58
C GLN A 171 -3.10 -14.41 -7.92
N ASP A 172 -2.73 -15.23 -6.93
CA ASP A 172 -3.65 -16.04 -6.15
C ASP A 172 -4.67 -15.13 -5.45
N ALA A 173 -4.19 -14.05 -4.82
CA ALA A 173 -5.02 -13.07 -4.13
C ALA A 173 -6.02 -12.37 -5.06
N ILE A 174 -5.55 -11.77 -6.16
CA ILE A 174 -6.42 -11.06 -7.10
C ILE A 174 -7.45 -12.02 -7.72
N SER A 175 -7.01 -13.21 -8.13
CA SER A 175 -7.90 -14.18 -8.76
C SER A 175 -8.99 -14.66 -7.79
N PHE A 176 -8.60 -15.03 -6.56
CA PHE A 176 -9.54 -15.51 -5.56
C PHE A 176 -10.52 -14.41 -5.11
N LEU A 177 -10.01 -13.21 -4.80
CA LEU A 177 -10.83 -12.12 -4.25
C LEU A 177 -11.74 -11.45 -5.29
N SER A 178 -11.40 -11.55 -6.58
CA SER A 178 -12.25 -11.03 -7.66
C SER A 178 -13.37 -12.00 -8.05
N ASN A 179 -13.37 -13.23 -7.54
CA ASN A 179 -14.40 -14.22 -7.83
C ASN A 179 -15.69 -13.89 -7.06
N GLY A 180 -16.78 -13.62 -7.77
CA GLY A 180 -18.09 -13.33 -7.16
C GLY A 180 -18.23 -11.93 -6.53
N THR A 181 -17.15 -11.15 -6.42
CA THR A 181 -17.18 -9.73 -6.05
C THR A 181 -16.23 -8.91 -6.90
N THR A 182 -16.68 -7.74 -7.39
CA THR A 182 -15.79 -6.80 -8.07
C THR A 182 -14.79 -6.20 -7.08
N LEU A 183 -13.52 -6.23 -7.43
CA LEU A 183 -12.48 -5.38 -6.86
C LEU A 183 -12.53 -4.05 -7.61
N GLU A 184 -13.08 -3.01 -6.98
CA GLU A 184 -13.16 -1.68 -7.57
C GLU A 184 -11.77 -1.05 -7.68
N ALA A 185 -11.58 -0.13 -8.63
CA ALA A 185 -10.38 0.69 -8.67
C ALA A 185 -10.14 1.35 -7.30
N GLY A 186 -8.90 1.23 -6.81
CA GLY A 186 -8.46 1.67 -5.51
C GLY A 186 -8.73 0.70 -4.36
N THR A 187 -9.35 -0.47 -4.57
CA THR A 187 -9.33 -1.54 -3.55
C THR A 187 -7.88 -1.82 -3.15
N VAL A 188 -7.60 -1.78 -1.85
CA VAL A 188 -6.28 -2.09 -1.29
C VAL A 188 -6.30 -3.52 -0.79
N ILE A 189 -5.34 -4.34 -1.20
CA ILE A 189 -5.13 -5.71 -0.74
C ILE A 189 -3.85 -5.74 0.10
N GLN A 190 -3.96 -6.00 1.40
CA GLN A 190 -2.83 -6.25 2.28
C GLN A 190 -2.52 -7.75 2.27
N MET A 191 -1.27 -8.09 1.97
CA MET A 191 -0.84 -9.44 1.60
C MET A 191 -0.43 -10.33 2.80
N GLY A 192 -0.74 -9.93 4.01
CA GLY A 192 -0.31 -10.54 5.26
C GLY A 192 1.04 -10.00 5.74
N THR A 193 1.38 -10.34 6.98
CA THR A 193 2.65 -9.97 7.63
C THR A 193 3.61 -11.16 7.75
N PRO A 194 4.92 -10.96 7.59
CA PRO A 194 5.93 -11.93 8.01
C PRO A 194 5.90 -12.17 9.53
N SER A 195 6.65 -13.20 9.97
CA SER A 195 6.87 -13.48 11.40
C SER A 195 7.59 -12.35 12.14
N GLY A 196 7.45 -12.29 13.46
CA GLY A 196 8.08 -11.28 14.32
C GLY A 196 7.10 -10.21 14.81
N VAL A 197 5.81 -10.49 14.69
CA VAL A 197 4.70 -9.73 15.27
C VAL A 197 4.84 -9.69 16.79
N GLY A 198 4.58 -8.54 17.41
CA GLY A 198 4.89 -8.26 18.81
C GLY A 198 4.21 -9.22 19.79
N TRP A 199 3.00 -9.70 19.46
CA TRP A 199 2.23 -10.63 20.28
C TRP A 199 2.91 -11.98 20.51
N PHE A 200 3.73 -12.44 19.56
CA PHE A 200 4.39 -13.76 19.61
C PHE A 200 5.83 -13.71 20.15
N LYS A 201 6.35 -12.52 20.47
CA LYS A 201 7.66 -12.37 21.11
C LYS A 201 7.64 -12.78 22.58
N ASP A 202 8.79 -13.22 23.08
CA ASP A 202 9.03 -13.45 24.50
C ASP A 202 10.24 -12.62 25.01
N PRO A 203 10.02 -11.57 25.82
CA PRO A 203 8.71 -11.05 26.25
C PRO A 203 7.94 -10.39 25.10
N LYS A 204 6.61 -10.24 25.25
CA LYS A 204 5.76 -9.60 24.23
C LYS A 204 6.24 -8.19 23.91
N GLY A 205 6.31 -7.87 22.61
CA GLY A 205 6.72 -6.57 22.09
C GLY A 205 5.53 -5.71 21.65
N LEU A 206 4.59 -5.45 22.57
CA LEU A 206 3.37 -4.69 22.30
C LEU A 206 3.62 -3.18 22.25
N ILE A 207 2.88 -2.47 21.42
CA ILE A 207 2.96 -1.02 21.25
C ILE A 207 2.35 -0.32 22.46
N LYS A 208 3.07 0.68 22.97
CA LYS A 208 2.65 1.57 24.05
C LYS A 208 2.54 3.01 23.57
N ASP A 209 1.91 3.84 24.39
CA ASP A 209 1.85 5.28 24.15
C ASP A 209 3.27 5.87 24.04
N GLY A 210 3.50 6.66 23.00
CA GLY A 210 4.81 7.24 22.67
C GLY A 210 5.76 6.34 21.87
N ASP A 211 5.43 5.08 21.62
CA ASP A 211 6.26 4.22 20.77
C ASP A 211 6.23 4.66 19.31
N THR A 212 7.34 4.45 18.61
CA THR A 212 7.45 4.65 17.16
C THR A 212 7.63 3.30 16.47
N PHE A 213 6.77 3.01 15.50
CA PHE A 213 6.89 1.86 14.61
C PHE A 213 7.29 2.31 13.21
N SER A 214 8.16 1.55 12.54
CA SER A 214 8.57 1.83 11.16
C SER A 214 8.65 0.54 10.36
N ALA A 215 7.83 0.48 9.31
CA ALA A 215 7.89 -0.56 8.28
C ALA A 215 8.62 0.00 7.06
N LEU A 216 9.83 -0.50 6.79
CA LEU A 216 10.63 -0.08 5.66
C LEU A 216 10.93 -1.31 4.78
N GLU A 217 10.28 -1.37 3.62
CA GLU A 217 10.55 -2.39 2.62
C GLU A 217 11.55 -1.84 1.59
N LYS A 218 12.71 -2.49 1.46
CA LYS A 218 13.67 -2.11 0.42
C LYS A 218 13.11 -2.46 -0.95
N GLY A 219 12.90 -1.45 -1.77
CA GLY A 219 12.50 -1.63 -3.17
C GLY A 219 11.02 -1.96 -3.32
N ALA A 220 10.13 -1.33 -2.54
CA ALA A 220 8.71 -1.30 -2.86
C ALA A 220 8.54 -0.85 -4.33
N VAL A 221 8.22 -1.81 -5.20
CA VAL A 221 8.02 -1.57 -6.62
C VAL A 221 6.54 -1.36 -6.85
N GLU A 222 6.18 -0.17 -7.31
CA GLU A 222 4.84 0.13 -7.79
C GLU A 222 4.82 -0.07 -9.30
N PHE A 223 3.75 -0.68 -9.81
CA PHE A 223 3.58 -0.94 -11.24
C PHE A 223 2.19 -0.50 -11.68
N THR A 224 2.14 0.28 -12.75
CA THR A 224 0.91 0.68 -13.43
C THR A 224 0.47 -0.38 -14.44
N TRP A 225 -0.84 -0.62 -14.50
CA TRP A 225 -1.49 -1.41 -15.55
C TRP A 225 -2.24 -0.45 -16.48
N PRO A 226 -2.24 -0.62 -17.82
CA PRO A 226 -1.66 -1.71 -18.59
C PRO A 226 -0.22 -1.43 -19.05
N ASN A 227 0.64 -2.47 -19.04
CA ASN A 227 1.72 -2.52 -20.02
C ASN A 227 1.06 -2.38 -21.39
N SER A 228 1.37 -1.31 -22.12
CA SER A 228 0.82 -0.99 -23.43
C SER A 228 0.83 -2.20 -24.37
N GLY A 229 -0.32 -2.84 -24.51
CA GLY A 229 -0.48 -4.04 -25.33
C GLY A 229 -1.45 -5.04 -24.72
N LEU A 230 -2.74 -4.74 -24.79
CA LEU A 230 -3.84 -5.66 -25.10
C LEU A 230 -5.15 -4.90 -24.87
N ALA A 231 -5.67 -4.32 -25.95
CA ALA A 231 -7.07 -4.00 -26.05
C ALA A 231 -7.85 -5.32 -25.86
N ALA A 232 -8.64 -5.40 -24.80
CA ALA A 232 -9.67 -6.43 -24.70
C ALA A 232 -10.80 -6.00 -25.64
N SER A 233 -10.90 -6.69 -26.78
CA SER A 233 -12.12 -6.84 -27.56
C SER A 233 -13.18 -7.59 -26.76
#